data_AF-A0A077P9Z6-F1
#
_entry.id   AF-A0A077P9Z6-F1
#
_cell.length_a   1.000
_cell.length_b   1.000
_cell.length_c   1.000
_cell.angle_alpha   90.00
_cell.angle_beta   90.00
_cell.angle_gamma   90.00
#
_symmetry.space_group_name_H-M   'P 1'
#
loop_
_entity.id
_entity.type
_entity.pdbx_description
1 polymer ?
#
loop_
_entity_poly.entity_id
_entity_poly.type
_entity_poly.pdbx_seq_one_letter_code
_entity_poly.pdbx_strand_id
1 'polypeptide(L)'
;MMHSEYPELTEENNATIPTLKNKLLKSRSIIITGKINQQLAEKVISQLLILQEVNMDPIKIFINSQGGHVEAGDTLHDMIKLIKPEVIMIDTGWVASAGITIIAVSFTQTLSFSLTSKQNPAP
;
A
#
# COMPACT_ATOMS: atom_id res chain seq x y z
N MET A 1 4.71 32.97 -32.13
CA MET A 1 3.82 33.10 -30.97
C MET A 1 2.82 31.94 -31.04
N MET A 2 3.26 30.74 -30.65
CA MET A 2 2.45 29.52 -30.71
C MET A 2 1.71 29.41 -29.39
N HIS A 3 0.37 29.39 -29.46
CA HIS A 3 -0.48 29.07 -28.33
C HIS A 3 -0.22 27.61 -27.96
N SER A 4 0.33 27.38 -26.77
CA SER A 4 0.40 26.05 -26.16
C SER A 4 -1.02 25.63 -25.76
N GLU A 5 -1.64 24.78 -26.58
CA GLU A 5 -2.86 24.06 -26.19
C GLU A 5 -2.52 23.10 -25.06
N TYR A 6 -2.73 23.56 -23.83
CA TYR A 6 -2.95 22.66 -22.71
C TYR A 6 -4.33 22.04 -22.90
N PRO A 7 -4.47 20.70 -22.94
CA PRO A 7 -5.79 20.10 -23.05
C PRO A 7 -6.59 20.44 -21.80
N GLU A 8 -7.70 21.14 -22.01
CA GLU A 8 -8.69 21.50 -21.00
C GLU A 8 -9.34 20.19 -20.50
N LEU A 9 -9.06 19.84 -19.25
CA LEU A 9 -9.56 18.63 -18.61
C LEU A 9 -11.07 18.80 -18.39
N THR A 10 -11.89 18.14 -19.21
CA THR A 10 -13.33 18.14 -19.03
C THR A 10 -13.73 17.32 -17.80
N GLU A 11 -14.31 18.03 -16.83
CA GLU A 11 -14.83 17.58 -15.55
C GLU A 11 -16.05 16.65 -15.71
N GLU A 12 -15.89 15.41 -16.19
CA GLU A 12 -17.06 14.51 -16.28
C GLU A 12 -16.86 13.02 -15.95
N ASN A 13 -15.70 12.55 -15.48
CA ASN A 13 -15.54 11.12 -15.16
C ASN A 13 -14.76 10.79 -13.86
N ASN A 14 -14.81 11.65 -12.83
CA ASN A 14 -14.01 11.41 -11.61
C ASN A 14 -14.78 11.46 -10.28
N ALA A 15 -16.09 11.21 -10.23
CA ALA A 15 -16.83 11.32 -8.95
C ALA A 15 -16.67 10.13 -7.98
N THR A 16 -16.02 9.01 -8.36
CA THR A 16 -15.94 7.80 -7.50
C THR A 16 -14.54 7.55 -6.89
N ILE A 17 -13.46 8.00 -7.54
CA ILE A 17 -12.07 7.73 -7.11
C ILE A 17 -11.48 8.77 -6.10
N PRO A 18 -11.86 10.07 -6.10
CA PRO A 18 -11.37 11.04 -5.12
C PRO A 18 -11.82 10.70 -3.70
N THR A 19 -13.04 10.19 -3.57
CA THR A 19 -13.67 9.88 -2.28
C THR A 19 -13.01 8.68 -1.60
N LEU A 20 -12.50 7.70 -2.37
CA LEU A 20 -11.80 6.54 -1.81
C LEU A 20 -10.36 6.89 -1.39
N LYS A 21 -9.59 7.61 -2.22
CA LYS A 21 -8.22 8.04 -1.87
C LYS A 21 -8.21 8.97 -0.66
N ASN A 22 -9.16 9.91 -0.57
CA ASN A 22 -9.30 10.79 0.59
C ASN A 22 -9.74 10.04 1.86
N LYS A 23 -10.55 8.98 1.74
CA LYS A 23 -10.90 8.12 2.88
C LYS A 23 -9.73 7.26 3.36
N LEU A 24 -8.86 6.78 2.46
CA LEU A 24 -7.64 6.05 2.82
C LEU A 24 -6.59 6.92 3.51
N LEU A 25 -6.49 8.19 3.10
CA LEU A 25 -5.65 9.17 3.80
C LEU A 25 -6.15 9.45 5.22
N LYS A 26 -7.48 9.54 5.41
CA LYS A 26 -8.08 9.61 6.77
C LYS A 26 -7.91 8.32 7.57
N SER A 27 -7.91 7.16 6.92
CA SER A 27 -7.71 5.88 7.60
C SER A 27 -6.24 5.56 7.87
N ARG A 28 -5.32 6.41 7.41
CA ARG A 28 -3.86 6.21 7.47
C ARG A 28 -3.46 4.83 6.96
N SER A 29 -4.03 4.45 5.82
CA SER A 29 -3.83 3.13 5.23
C SER A 29 -3.17 3.19 3.87
N ILE A 30 -2.14 2.37 3.67
CA ILE A 30 -1.42 2.17 2.41
C ILE A 30 -1.69 0.75 1.93
N ILE A 31 -1.81 0.57 0.62
CA ILE A 31 -2.03 -0.74 0.00
C ILE A 31 -0.86 -1.03 -0.96
N ILE A 32 -0.18 -2.15 -0.72
CA ILE A 32 0.87 -2.70 -1.56
C ILE A 32 0.33 -3.98 -2.19
N THR A 33 0.12 -3.96 -3.52
CA THR A 33 -0.38 -5.11 -4.25
C THR A 33 0.40 -5.33 -5.55
N GLY A 34 0.61 -6.59 -5.91
CA GLY A 34 1.32 -6.99 -7.14
C GLY A 34 2.84 -7.01 -6.97
N LYS A 35 3.57 -6.90 -8.09
CA LYS A 35 5.03 -7.01 -8.14
C LYS A 35 5.71 -5.78 -7.55
N ILE A 36 6.70 -5.98 -6.68
CA ILE A 36 7.52 -4.88 -6.15
C ILE A 36 8.47 -4.34 -7.23
N ASN A 37 8.39 -3.05 -7.48
CA ASN A 37 9.28 -2.33 -8.41
C ASN A 37 9.53 -0.90 -7.91
N GLN A 38 10.46 -0.19 -8.56
CA GLN A 38 10.88 1.14 -8.12
C GLN A 38 9.74 2.16 -8.09
N GLN A 39 8.85 2.11 -9.09
CA GLN A 39 7.70 3.03 -9.16
C GLN A 39 6.72 2.81 -8.01
N LEU A 40 6.44 1.54 -7.66
CA LEU A 40 5.61 1.20 -6.51
C LEU A 40 6.28 1.64 -5.21
N ALA A 41 7.58 1.41 -5.07
CA ALA A 41 8.35 1.81 -3.89
C ALA A 41 8.29 3.34 -3.69
N GLU A 42 8.59 4.12 -4.73
CA GLU A 42 8.54 5.58 -4.71
C GLU A 42 7.15 6.10 -4.29
N LYS A 43 6.08 5.50 -4.81
CA LYS A 43 4.71 5.85 -4.45
C LYS A 43 4.40 5.58 -2.99
N VAL A 44 4.79 4.42 -2.47
CA VAL A 44 4.57 4.04 -1.06
C VAL A 44 5.38 4.94 -0.13
N ILE A 45 6.64 5.19 -0.46
CA ILE A 45 7.53 6.08 0.32
C ILE A 45 6.95 7.49 0.40
N SER A 46 6.49 8.03 -0.72
CA SER A 46 5.84 9.35 -0.76
C SER A 46 4.61 9.39 0.16
N GLN A 47 3.80 8.33 0.18
CA GLN A 47 2.65 8.23 1.09
C GLN A 47 3.06 8.15 2.56
N LEU A 48 4.12 7.40 2.89
CA LEU A 48 4.64 7.30 4.26
C LEU A 48 5.11 8.67 4.78
N LEU A 49 5.86 9.42 3.96
CA LEU A 49 6.33 10.76 4.32
C LEU A 49 5.19 11.74 4.55
N ILE A 50 4.18 11.72 3.68
CA ILE A 50 2.98 12.55 3.84
C ILE A 50 2.24 12.19 5.14
N LEU A 51 2.04 10.89 5.41
CA LEU A 51 1.33 10.45 6.61
C LEU A 51 2.08 10.79 7.90
N GLN A 52 3.42 10.72 7.90
CA GLN A 52 4.25 11.16 9.02
C GLN A 52 4.07 12.64 9.33
N GLU A 53 4.02 13.49 8.30
CA GLU A 53 3.89 14.94 8.49
C GLU A 53 2.49 15.33 9.00
N VAL A 54 1.46 14.57 8.63
CA VAL A 54 0.08 14.83 9.07
C VAL A 54 -0.08 14.62 10.58
N ASN A 55 0.37 13.47 11.11
CA ASN A 55 0.40 13.18 12.55
C ASN A 55 1.20 11.90 12.86
N MET A 56 1.35 11.60 14.16
CA MET A 56 2.10 10.46 14.70
C MET A 56 1.27 9.18 14.91
N ASP A 57 0.00 9.15 14.49
CA ASP A 57 -0.85 7.97 14.69
C ASP A 57 -0.34 6.77 13.86
N PRO A 58 -0.62 5.53 14.27
CA PRO A 58 -0.16 4.34 13.55
C PRO A 58 -0.61 4.31 12.08
N ILE A 59 0.26 3.80 11.21
CA ILE A 59 0.03 3.62 9.77
C ILE A 59 -0.22 2.14 9.50
N LYS A 60 -1.32 1.82 8.80
CA LYS A 60 -1.65 0.45 8.43
C LYS A 60 -1.24 0.19 6.98
N ILE A 61 -0.44 -0.83 6.75
CA ILE A 61 -0.03 -1.23 5.40
C ILE A 61 -0.62 -2.60 5.10
N PHE A 62 -1.50 -2.67 4.12
CA PHE A 62 -2.03 -3.93 3.60
C PHE A 62 -1.12 -4.42 2.47
N ILE A 63 -0.57 -5.62 2.59
CA ILE A 63 0.37 -6.18 1.62
C ILE A 63 -0.12 -7.50 1.02
N ASN A 64 -0.04 -7.59 -0.30
CA ASN A 64 -0.27 -8.79 -1.10
C ASN A 64 0.68 -8.78 -2.30
N SER A 65 1.84 -9.44 -2.16
CA SER A 65 2.89 -9.38 -3.17
C SER A 65 3.64 -10.69 -3.31
N GLN A 66 3.77 -11.16 -4.55
CA GLN A 66 4.62 -12.30 -4.91
C GLN A 66 6.12 -11.96 -4.90
N GLY A 67 6.51 -10.73 -4.55
CA GLY A 67 7.89 -10.24 -4.57
C GLY A 67 8.17 -9.34 -5.78
N GLY A 68 9.45 -9.16 -6.11
CA GLY A 68 9.86 -8.24 -7.18
C GLY A 68 11.35 -7.90 -7.13
N HIS A 69 11.70 -6.67 -7.50
CA HIS A 69 13.07 -6.18 -7.41
C HIS A 69 13.52 -6.11 -5.94
N VAL A 70 14.69 -6.69 -5.65
CA VAL A 70 15.23 -6.79 -4.29
C VAL A 70 15.53 -5.38 -3.76
N GLU A 71 16.13 -4.54 -4.58
CA GLU A 71 16.55 -3.17 -4.25
C GLU A 71 15.34 -2.29 -3.89
N ALA A 72 14.22 -2.46 -4.60
CA ALA A 72 12.97 -1.76 -4.29
C ALA A 72 12.36 -2.26 -2.98
N GLY A 73 12.53 -3.55 -2.66
CA GLY A 73 12.15 -4.13 -1.38
C GLY A 73 13.00 -3.60 -0.22
N ASP A 74 14.31 -3.53 -0.39
CA ASP A 74 15.25 -3.00 0.60
C ASP A 74 14.99 -1.52 0.87
N THR A 75 14.73 -0.74 -0.18
CA THR A 75 14.35 0.67 -0.04
C THR A 75 13.08 0.82 0.80
N LEU A 76 12.05 -0.02 0.57
CA LEU A 76 10.82 0.01 1.36
C LEU A 76 11.05 -0.40 2.81
N HIS A 77 11.83 -1.47 3.03
CA HIS A 77 12.23 -1.93 4.35
C HIS A 77 12.91 -0.82 5.17
N ASP A 78 13.86 -0.10 4.57
CA ASP A 78 14.60 0.96 5.25
C ASP A 78 13.74 2.19 5.51
N MET A 79 12.90 2.58 4.55
CA MET A 79 12.01 3.72 4.73
C MET A 79 10.94 3.46 5.80
N ILE A 80 10.42 2.23 5.91
CA ILE A 80 9.48 1.85 6.98
C ILE A 80 10.16 1.94 8.35
N LYS A 81 11.45 1.57 8.47
CA LYS A 81 12.23 1.72 9.70
C LYS A 81 12.56 3.17 10.06
N LEU A 82 12.72 4.02 9.04
CA LEU A 82 13.13 5.41 9.21
C LEU A 82 12.00 6.30 9.74
N ILE A 83 10.76 6.03 9.33
CA ILE A 83 9.64 6.89 9.71
C ILE A 83 9.28 6.76 11.19
N LYS A 84 8.84 7.88 11.77
CA LYS A 84 8.54 7.97 13.21
C LYS A 84 7.25 7.25 13.66
N PRO A 85 6.13 7.30 12.90
CA PRO A 85 4.90 6.62 13.30
C PRO A 85 5.07 5.11 13.31
N GLU A 86 4.36 4.43 14.22
CA GLU A 86 4.31 2.97 14.24
C GLU A 86 3.66 2.44 12.95
N VAL A 87 4.29 1.45 12.32
CA VAL A 87 3.76 0.79 11.13
C VAL A 87 3.21 -0.58 11.52
N ILE A 88 1.94 -0.80 11.19
CA ILE A 88 1.24 -2.07 11.37
C ILE A 88 1.11 -2.72 9.99
N MET A 89 1.79 -3.84 9.80
CA MET A 89 1.74 -4.61 8.55
C MET A 89 0.60 -5.61 8.61
N ILE A 90 -0.23 -5.63 7.57
CA ILE A 90 -1.37 -6.51 7.44
C ILE A 90 -1.21 -7.34 6.16
N ASP A 91 -0.82 -8.60 6.31
CA ASP A 91 -0.74 -9.55 5.20
C ASP A 91 -2.14 -10.05 4.86
N THR A 92 -2.57 -9.89 3.61
CA THR A 92 -3.89 -10.30 3.12
C THR A 92 -3.90 -11.62 2.35
N GLY A 93 -2.81 -12.40 2.32
CA GLY A 93 -2.85 -13.81 1.94
C GLY A 93 -1.59 -14.37 1.26
N TRP A 94 -0.90 -13.61 0.41
CA TRP A 94 0.31 -14.09 -0.27
C TRP A 94 1.41 -13.05 -0.30
N VAL A 95 2.38 -13.19 0.62
CA VAL A 95 3.59 -12.38 0.70
C VAL A 95 4.80 -13.29 0.48
N ALA A 96 5.59 -13.01 -0.54
CA ALA A 96 6.77 -13.81 -0.90
C ALA A 96 7.99 -12.95 -1.25
N SER A 97 9.19 -13.54 -1.13
CA SER A 97 10.49 -12.94 -1.53
C SER A 97 10.69 -11.52 -0.94
N ALA A 98 10.90 -10.50 -1.76
CA ALA A 98 11.07 -9.11 -1.33
C ALA A 98 9.92 -8.61 -0.44
N GLY A 99 8.70 -9.14 -0.59
CA GLY A 99 7.58 -8.84 0.31
C GLY A 99 7.83 -9.29 1.75
N ILE A 100 8.54 -10.41 1.95
CA ILE A 100 8.90 -10.94 3.28
C ILE A 100 9.89 -9.99 3.97
N THR A 101 10.86 -9.46 3.23
CA THR A 101 11.81 -8.47 3.75
C THR A 101 11.08 -7.23 4.25
N ILE A 102 10.08 -6.74 3.51
CA ILE A 102 9.30 -5.55 3.90
C ILE A 102 8.48 -5.81 5.17
N ILE A 103 7.83 -6.98 5.33
CA ILE A 103 7.05 -7.26 6.56
C ILE A 103 7.94 -7.50 7.80
N ALA A 104 9.19 -7.93 7.62
CA ALA A 104 10.08 -8.30 8.71
C ALA A 104 10.51 -7.12 9.62
N VAL A 105 10.26 -5.87 9.22
CA VAL A 105 10.69 -4.69 9.99
C VAL A 105 9.65 -4.13 10.95
N SER A 106 8.44 -4.65 10.91
CA SER A 106 7.32 -4.07 11.65
C SER A 106 6.45 -5.15 12.29
N PHE A 107 5.66 -4.74 13.27
CA PHE A 107 4.65 -5.63 13.83
C PHE A 107 3.68 -6.07 12.74
N THR A 108 3.67 -7.37 12.47
CA THR A 108 2.87 -7.96 11.39
C THR A 108 1.68 -8.71 11.99
N GLN A 109 0.49 -8.32 11.57
CA GLN A 109 -0.76 -9.03 11.81
C GLN A 109 -1.19 -9.74 10.53
N THR A 110 -1.12 -11.07 10.52
CA THR A 110 -1.59 -11.87 9.38
C THR A 110 -3.11 -11.97 9.40
N LEU A 111 -3.79 -11.59 8.31
CA LEU A 111 -5.19 -11.90 8.11
C LEU A 111 -5.31 -13.33 7.56
N SER A 112 -5.40 -14.30 8.47
CA SER A 112 -5.63 -15.70 8.12
C SER A 112 -7.04 -15.90 7.59
N PHE A 113 -7.24 -15.78 6.28
CA PHE A 113 -8.42 -16.34 5.61
C PHE A 113 -8.26 -17.86 5.51
N SER A 114 -8.58 -18.56 6.59
CA SER A 114 -8.83 -20.01 6.53
C SER A 114 -10.04 -20.22 5.62
N LEU A 115 -9.83 -20.72 4.41
CA LEU A 115 -10.89 -21.27 3.57
C LEU A 115 -11.39 -22.57 4.20
N THR A 116 -12.09 -22.49 5.33
CA THR A 116 -13.04 -23.54 5.68
C THR A 116 -14.17 -23.40 4.69
N SER A 117 -14.06 -24.12 3.56
CA SER A 117 -15.22 -24.42 2.73
C SER A 117 -16.30 -24.93 3.68
N LYS A 118 -17.40 -24.17 3.85
CA LYS A 118 -18.64 -24.79 4.29
C LYS A 118 -18.93 -25.85 3.22
N GLN A 119 -18.56 -27.10 3.49
CA GLN A 119 -19.17 -28.22 2.80
C GLN A 119 -20.66 -28.04 3.05
N ASN A 120 -21.37 -27.63 2.02
CA ASN A 120 -22.81 -27.67 2.01
C ASN A 120 -23.18 -29.14 2.25
N PRO A 121 -23.88 -29.52 3.33
CA PRO A 121 -24.36 -30.89 3.43
C PRO A 121 -25.23 -31.12 2.20
N ALA A 122 -24.87 -32.13 1.40
CA ALA A 122 -25.66 -32.55 0.26
C ALA A 122 -27.11 -32.82 0.71
N PRO A 123 -28.11 -32.54 -0.14
CA PRO A 123 -29.52 -32.70 0.21
C PRO A 123 -29.89 -34.14 0.57
#